data_AF-A0A370JZI1-F1
#
_entry.id   AF-A0A370JZI1-F1
#
_cell.length_a   1.000
_cell.length_b   1.000
_cell.length_c   1.000
_cell.angle_alpha   90.00
_cell.angle_beta   90.00
_cell.angle_gamma   90.00
#
_symmetry.space_group_name_H-M   'P 1'
#
loop_
_entity.id
_entity.type
_entity.pdbx_description
1 polymer ?
#
loop_
_entity_poly.entity_id
_entity_poly.type
_entity_poly.pdbx_seq_one_letter_code
_entity_poly.pdbx_strand_id
1 'polypeptide(L)'
;MLTITLLAGLLLMFYNVYLGLQLKARAPGGVIGERLGQLNLLIGFFALGYLAVGLLTWGRPADTPLLLLGLILLFGAVFVLLVLRLVAAVLDALES
;
A
#
# COMPACT_ATOMS: atom_id res chain seq x y z
N MET A 1 12.92 -14.48 -9.69
CA MET A 1 12.92 -13.76 -8.40
C MET A 1 12.19 -12.43 -8.48
N LEU A 2 12.55 -11.53 -9.40
CA LEU A 2 11.86 -10.24 -9.61
C LEU A 2 10.34 -10.33 -9.68
N THR A 3 9.80 -11.19 -10.55
CA THR A 3 8.35 -11.33 -10.76
C THR A 3 7.60 -11.72 -9.49
N ILE A 4 8.19 -12.60 -8.68
CA ILE A 4 7.60 -13.03 -7.40
C ILE A 4 7.57 -11.86 -6.43
N THR A 5 8.67 -11.10 -6.33
CA THR A 5 8.77 -9.91 -5.47
C THR A 5 7.75 -8.84 -5.87
N LEU A 6 7.62 -8.55 -7.17
CA LEU A 6 6.65 -7.59 -7.69
C LEU A 6 5.20 -8.04 -7.46
N LEU A 7 4.90 -9.32 -7.71
CA LEU A 7 3.57 -9.87 -7.46
C LEU A 7 3.22 -9.85 -5.97
N ALA A 8 4.15 -10.23 -5.09
CA ALA A 8 3.95 -10.17 -3.65
C ALA A 8 3.70 -8.73 -3.17
N GLY A 9 4.51 -7.78 -3.64
CA GLY A 9 4.33 -6.36 -3.33
C GLY A 9 2.99 -5.81 -3.85
N LEU A 10 2.60 -6.18 -5.07
CA LEU A 10 1.33 -5.76 -5.68
C LEU A 10 0.13 -6.31 -4.92
N LEU A 11 0.11 -7.60 -4.61
CA LEU A 11 -0.97 -8.23 -3.84
C LEU A 11 -1.09 -7.61 -2.44
N LEU A 12 0.04 -7.37 -1.77
CA LEU A 12 0.07 -6.71 -0.48
C LEU A 12 -0.45 -5.26 -0.57
N MET A 13 -0.11 -4.54 -1.63
CA MET A 13 -0.60 -3.18 -1.84
C MET A 13 -2.12 -3.15 -2.09
N PHE A 14 -2.67 -4.10 -2.85
CA PHE A 14 -4.12 -4.23 -2.99
C PHE A 14 -4.80 -4.54 -1.66
N TYR A 15 -4.21 -5.42 -0.85
CA TYR A 15 -4.69 -5.68 0.50
C TYR A 15 -4.68 -4.40 1.37
N ASN A 16 -3.65 -3.56 1.24
CA ASN A 16 -3.59 -2.27 1.93
C ASN A 16 -4.68 -1.29 1.46
N VAL A 17 -4.98 -1.23 0.16
CA VAL A 17 -6.11 -0.44 -0.34
C VAL A 17 -7.41 -0.89 0.32
N TYR A 18 -7.66 -2.20 0.36
CA TYR A 18 -8.85 -2.76 1.01
C TYR A 18 -8.91 -2.41 2.50
N LEU A 19 -7.82 -2.62 3.24
CA LEU A 19 -7.71 -2.25 4.66
C LEU A 19 -7.96 -0.76 4.89
N GLY A 20 -7.33 0.10 4.10
CA GLY A 20 -7.48 1.55 4.21
C GLY A 20 -8.92 1.99 4.01
N LEU A 21 -9.61 1.44 3.00
CA LEU A 21 -11.04 1.70 2.78
C LEU A 21 -11.90 1.21 3.95
N GLN A 22 -11.59 0.05 4.52
CA GLN A 22 -12.28 -0.48 5.69
C GLN A 22 -12.07 0.40 6.94
N LEU A 23 -10.84 0.87 7.19
CA LEU A 23 -10.56 1.80 8.28
C LEU A 23 -11.35 3.11 8.12
N LYS A 24 -11.38 3.67 6.90
CA LYS A 24 -12.13 4.90 6.63
C LYS A 24 -13.64 4.73 6.87
N ALA A 25 -14.19 3.55 6.61
CA ALA A 25 -15.60 3.27 6.88
C ALA A 25 -15.94 3.22 8.39
N ARG A 26 -14.95 2.92 9.25
CA ARG A 26 -15.10 2.88 10.70
C ARG A 26 -14.76 4.21 11.37
N ALA A 27 -13.94 5.04 10.72
CA ALA A 27 -13.43 6.25 11.33
C ALA A 27 -14.55 7.28 11.61
N PRO A 28 -14.49 7.98 12.76
CA PRO A 28 -15.38 9.09 13.04
C PRO A 28 -15.19 10.21 12.01
N GLY A 29 -16.28 10.90 11.68
CA GLY A 29 -16.26 12.04 10.77
C GLY A 29 -15.37 13.19 11.27
N GLY A 30 -15.17 14.20 10.42
CA GLY A 30 -14.33 15.37 10.73
C GLY A 30 -12.88 15.17 10.27
N VAL A 31 -11.93 15.78 11.01
CA VAL A 31 -10.52 15.88 10.58
C VAL A 31 -9.88 14.50 10.38
N ILE A 32 -10.18 13.53 11.25
CA ILE A 32 -9.63 12.16 11.17
C ILE A 32 -10.07 11.47 9.87
N GLY A 33 -11.38 11.50 9.57
CA GLY A 33 -11.92 10.93 8.33
C GLY A 33 -11.36 11.59 7.07
N GLU A 34 -11.11 12.90 7.09
CA GLU A 34 -10.52 13.61 5.94
C GLU A 34 -9.04 13.26 5.73
N ARG A 35 -8.25 13.18 6.81
CA ARG A 35 -6.85 12.72 6.74
C ARG A 35 -6.74 11.26 6.29
N LEU A 36 -7.63 10.40 6.76
CA LEU A 36 -7.75 9.02 6.28
C LEU A 36 -8.16 8.95 4.80
N GLY A 37 -9.02 9.87 4.34
CA GLY A 37 -9.34 10.04 2.94
C GLY A 37 -8.12 10.35 2.08
N GLN A 38 -7.30 11.32 2.51
CA GLN A 38 -6.03 11.68 1.84
C GLN A 38 -5.06 10.51 1.82
N LEU A 39 -4.92 9.79 2.94
CA LEU A 39 -4.08 8.60 3.04
C LEU A 39 -4.54 7.51 2.06
N ASN A 40 -5.83 7.19 2.02
CA ASN A 40 -6.37 6.19 1.11
C ASN A 40 -6.19 6.56 -0.36
N LEU A 41 -6.32 7.84 -0.70
CA LEU A 41 -6.07 8.33 -2.05
C LEU A 41 -4.61 8.09 -2.44
N LEU A 42 -3.66 8.40 -1.55
CA LEU A 42 -2.24 8.15 -1.78
C LEU A 42 -1.93 6.65 -1.92
N ILE A 43 -2.51 5.79 -1.06
CA ILE A 43 -2.37 4.34 -1.15
C ILE A 43 -2.91 3.83 -2.49
N GLY A 44 -4.03 4.38 -2.97
CA GLY A 44 -4.57 4.10 -4.30
C GLY A 44 -3.58 4.44 -5.42
N PHE A 45 -2.92 5.61 -5.35
CA PHE A 45 -1.88 5.96 -6.31
C PHE A 45 -0.66 5.03 -6.24
N PHE A 46 -0.26 4.60 -5.05
CA PHE A 46 0.78 3.57 -4.93
C PHE A 46 0.37 2.28 -5.63
N ALA A 47 -0.87 1.79 -5.43
CA ALA A 47 -1.36 0.60 -6.12
C ALA A 47 -1.31 0.74 -7.65
N LEU A 48 -1.73 1.89 -8.20
CA LEU A 48 -1.61 2.19 -9.63
C LEU A 48 -0.14 2.22 -10.09
N GLY A 49 0.77 2.76 -9.27
CA GLY A 49 2.21 2.74 -9.55
C GLY A 49 2.77 1.32 -9.64
N TYR A 50 2.32 0.40 -8.77
CA TYR A 50 2.78 -0.99 -8.78
C TYR A 50 2.27 -1.72 -10.01
N LEU A 51 1.01 -1.48 -10.40
CA LEU A 51 0.46 -1.98 -11.66
C LEU A 51 1.26 -1.47 -12.85
N ALA A 52 1.52 -0.15 -12.92
CA ALA A 52 2.28 0.46 -13.99
C ALA A 52 3.68 -0.15 -14.10
N VAL A 53 4.40 -0.31 -12.99
CA VAL A 53 5.71 -0.98 -12.98
C VAL A 53 5.58 -2.43 -13.45
N GLY A 54 4.60 -3.18 -12.96
CA GLY A 54 4.36 -4.57 -13.38
C GLY A 54 4.12 -4.70 -14.88
N LEU A 55 3.29 -3.84 -15.47
CA LEU A 55 2.99 -3.77 -16.90
C LEU A 55 4.23 -3.38 -17.72
N LEU A 56 4.96 -2.35 -17.31
CA LEU A 56 6.11 -1.81 -18.06
C LEU A 56 7.37 -2.68 -17.96
N THR A 57 7.46 -3.54 -16.96
CA THR A 57 8.59 -4.44 -16.73
C THR A 57 8.28 -5.89 -17.07
N TRP A 58 7.05 -6.17 -17.52
CA TRP A 58 6.63 -7.53 -17.86
C TRP A 58 7.48 -8.13 -18.97
N GLY A 59 7.99 -9.35 -18.75
CA GLY A 59 8.82 -10.07 -19.72
C GLY A 59 10.24 -9.50 -19.89
N ARG A 60 10.63 -8.44 -19.18
CA ARG A 60 12.03 -7.97 -19.17
C ARG A 60 12.90 -8.91 -18.33
N PRO A 61 14.14 -9.20 -18.77
CA PRO A 61 15.10 -9.91 -17.95
C PRO A 61 15.41 -9.09 -16.69
N ALA A 62 15.52 -9.78 -15.56
CA ALA A 62 15.81 -9.12 -14.29
C ALA A 62 17.28 -8.66 -14.27
N ASP A 63 17.49 -7.34 -14.20
CA ASP A 63 18.76 -6.71 -13.92
C ASP A 63 18.79 -6.15 -12.49
N THR A 64 19.97 -5.73 -12.03
CA THR A 64 20.14 -5.22 -10.66
C THR A 64 19.20 -4.04 -10.33
N PRO A 65 19.00 -3.04 -11.21
CA PRO A 65 18.03 -1.96 -10.96
C PRO A 65 16.59 -2.46 -10.82
N LEU A 66 16.13 -3.37 -11.68
CA LEU A 66 14.78 -3.93 -11.57
C LEU A 66 14.59 -4.72 -10.25
N LEU A 67 15.61 -5.47 -9.83
CA LEU A 67 15.57 -6.20 -8.56
C LEU A 67 15.47 -5.24 -7.36
N LEU A 68 16.26 -4.18 -7.34
CA LEU A 68 16.19 -3.14 -6.30
C LEU A 68 14.83 -2.45 -6.30
N LEU A 69 14.30 -2.11 -7.48
CA LEU A 69 12.95 -1.55 -7.62
C LEU A 69 11.90 -2.49 -7.05
N GLY A 70 11.97 -3.79 -7.37
CA GLY A 70 11.06 -4.79 -6.84
C GLY A 70 11.09 -4.88 -5.31
N LEU A 71 12.28 -4.80 -4.70
CA LEU A 71 12.43 -4.78 -3.24
C LEU A 71 11.87 -3.49 -2.63
N ILE A 72 12.13 -2.33 -3.24
CA ILE A 72 11.58 -1.04 -2.79
C ILE A 72 10.04 -1.09 -2.82
N LEU A 73 9.45 -1.66 -3.86
CA LEU A 73 8.00 -1.86 -3.94
C LEU A 73 7.51 -2.86 -2.88
N LEU A 74 8.19 -3.98 -2.68
CA LEU A 74 7.79 -4.90 -1.61
C LEU A 74 7.80 -4.21 -0.23
N PHE A 75 8.89 -3.52 0.11
CA PHE A 75 9.03 -2.83 1.40
C PHE A 75 8.09 -1.64 1.51
N GLY A 76 7.80 -0.93 0.41
CA GLY A 76 6.79 0.12 0.38
C GLY A 76 5.40 -0.40 0.75
N ALA A 77 5.02 -1.57 0.23
CA ALA A 77 3.75 -2.21 0.61
C ALA A 77 3.73 -2.65 2.07
N VAL A 78 4.83 -3.18 2.61
CA VAL A 78 4.94 -3.51 4.03
C VAL A 78 4.84 -2.24 4.89
N PHE A 79 5.51 -1.16 4.51
CA PHE A 79 5.45 0.11 5.22
C PHE A 79 4.02 0.65 5.30
N VAL A 80 3.29 0.66 4.18
CA VAL A 80 1.88 1.09 4.16
C VAL A 80 1.02 0.22 5.08
N LEU A 81 1.23 -1.09 5.11
CA LEU A 81 0.52 -1.98 6.04
C LEU A 81 0.77 -1.59 7.51
N LEU A 82 2.02 -1.32 7.87
CA LEU A 82 2.38 -0.91 9.22
C LEU A 82 1.75 0.43 9.59
N VAL A 83 1.74 1.40 8.66
CA VAL A 83 1.06 2.68 8.86
C VAL A 83 -0.43 2.49 9.08
N LEU A 84 -1.11 1.67 8.26
CA LEU A 84 -2.53 1.37 8.46
C LEU A 84 -2.82 0.69 9.80
N ARG A 85 -1.96 -0.23 10.24
CA ARG A 85 -2.06 -0.86 11.57
C ARG A 85 -1.87 0.13 12.70
N LEU A 86 -0.92 1.06 12.56
CA LEU A 86 -0.71 2.12 13.53
C LEU A 86 -1.94 3.02 13.62
N VAL A 87 -2.51 3.41 12.47
CA VAL A 87 -3.73 4.23 12.44
C VAL A 87 -4.91 3.49 13.05
N ALA A 88 -5.08 2.19 12.76
CA ALA A 88 -6.12 1.37 13.41
C ALA A 88 -5.97 1.39 14.94
N ALA A 89 -4.77 1.14 15.45
CA ALA A 89 -4.49 1.16 16.89
C ALA A 89 -4.76 2.53 17.53
N VAL A 90 -4.46 3.62 16.81
CA VAL A 90 -4.78 4.98 17.28
C VAL A 90 -6.29 5.21 17.32
N LEU A 91 -7.04 4.74 16.32
CA LEU A 91 -8.50 4.85 16.34
C LEU A 91 -9.10 4.06 17.51
N ASP A 92 -8.68 2.82 17.71
CA ASP A 92 -9.15 1.96 18.81
C ASP A 92 -8.87 2.60 20.18
N ALA A 93 -7.73 3.28 20.34
CA ALA A 93 -7.36 3.98 21.58
C ALA A 93 -8.14 5.28 21.84
N LEU A 94 -8.79 5.85 20.81
CA LEU A 94 -9.63 7.05 20.96
C LEU A 94 -11.10 6.72 21.24
N GLU A 95 -11.52 5.48 20.95
CA GLU A 95 -12.87 4.98 21.22
C GLU A 95 -13.04 4.36 22.63
N SER A 96 -11.92 4.14 23.35
CA SER A 96 -11.87 3.61 24.73
C SER A 96 -11.91 4.70 25.81
#